data_AF-A0A8J6F3J0-F1
#
_entry.id   AF-A0A8J6F3J0-F1
#
_cell.length_a   1.000
_cell.length_b   1.000
_cell.length_c   1.000
_cell.angle_alpha   90.00
_cell.angle_beta   90.00
_cell.angle_gamma   90.00
#
_symmetry.space_group_name_H-M   'P 1'
#
loop_
_entity.id
_entity.type
_entity.pdbx_description
1 polymer ?
#
loop_
_entity_poly.entity_id
_entity_poly.type
_entity_poly.pdbx_seq_one_letter_code
_entity_poly.pdbx_strand_id
1 'polypeptide(L)'
;ALLRPLVNPCAPGDVRRLSALCSPLSRSTQSILLPATQRLTPTQSCPVLSSVTPLLPSILQQPSRTVTYISLRKGKRKTVPSVTDRFMRLHCGLWIRRKAGYKKKLWKKKAARKKRLREIVFCNKTQSKLLDKMTSPYWKRRNWYVNDPYQKYHDRTNLKV
;
A
#
# COMPACT_ATOMS: atom_id res chain seq x y z
N ALA A 1 63.33 -13.46 -0.01
CA ALA A 1 62.80 -14.84 -0.07
C ALA A 1 62.49 -15.24 1.37
N LEU A 2 61.30 -15.60 1.85
CA LEU A 2 60.03 -16.09 1.31
C LEU A 2 58.92 -15.56 2.26
N LEU A 3 57.88 -14.86 1.78
CA LEU A 3 56.53 -15.37 1.50
C LEU A 3 55.98 -16.38 2.54
N ARG A 4 55.01 -15.91 3.37
CA ARG A 4 53.67 -16.46 3.79
C ARG A 4 53.48 -17.99 3.97
N PRO A 5 52.39 -18.52 4.61
CA PRO A 5 51.23 -17.85 5.22
C PRO A 5 50.78 -18.40 6.61
N LEU A 6 49.93 -17.61 7.26
CA LEU A 6 49.05 -18.00 8.36
C LEU A 6 48.03 -19.06 7.91
N VAL A 7 47.95 -20.14 8.67
CA VAL A 7 46.94 -21.20 8.57
C VAL A 7 45.91 -20.92 9.66
N ASN A 8 44.68 -20.54 9.29
CA ASN A 8 43.55 -20.46 10.22
C ASN A 8 42.70 -21.74 10.07
N PRO A 9 42.48 -22.51 11.15
CA PRO A 9 41.63 -23.69 11.11
C PRO A 9 40.15 -23.33 11.08
N CYS A 10 39.42 -24.07 10.25
CA CYS A 10 37.98 -24.12 10.16
C CYS A 10 37.40 -24.97 11.31
N ALA A 11 36.43 -24.44 12.06
CA ALA A 11 35.60 -25.19 13.02
C ALA A 11 34.26 -24.44 13.27
N PRO A 12 33.22 -25.06 13.86
CA PRO A 12 31.99 -25.41 13.16
C PRO A 12 30.76 -24.61 13.63
N GLY A 13 29.79 -24.42 12.73
CA GLY A 13 28.54 -23.70 13.00
C GLY A 13 27.31 -24.60 12.85
N ASP A 14 26.95 -25.20 13.97
CA ASP A 14 25.75 -25.91 14.37
C ASP A 14 24.44 -25.54 13.61
N VAL A 15 23.93 -26.44 12.74
CA VAL A 15 22.62 -26.30 12.08
C VAL A 15 21.59 -27.08 12.89
N ARG A 16 20.91 -26.39 13.81
CA ARG A 16 19.79 -26.95 14.56
C ARG A 16 18.58 -27.17 13.65
N ARG A 17 18.28 -28.44 13.41
CA ARG A 17 16.98 -28.98 12.96
C ARG A 17 15.85 -28.41 13.80
N LEU A 18 14.84 -27.82 13.17
CA LEU A 18 13.52 -27.66 13.77
C LEU A 18 12.58 -28.69 13.16
N SER A 19 12.18 -29.62 14.02
CA SER A 19 11.26 -30.73 13.78
C SER A 19 9.84 -30.24 13.55
N ALA A 20 9.18 -30.92 12.60
CA ALA A 20 7.76 -30.85 12.35
C ALA A 20 6.95 -31.27 13.59
N LEU A 21 5.92 -30.50 13.91
CA LEU A 21 4.80 -30.95 14.73
C LEU A 21 3.55 -30.89 13.88
N CYS A 22 3.17 -32.06 13.38
CA CYS A 22 1.85 -32.35 12.87
C CYS A 22 0.87 -32.40 14.05
N SER A 23 -0.22 -31.64 13.95
CA SER A 23 -1.43 -31.86 14.74
C SER A 23 -2.61 -32.03 13.78
N PRO A 24 -3.29 -33.19 13.75
CA PRO A 24 -4.51 -33.37 12.99
C PRO A 24 -5.69 -32.82 13.79
N LEU A 25 -6.23 -31.68 13.38
CA LEU A 25 -7.49 -31.20 13.94
C LEU A 25 -8.65 -31.80 13.14
N SER A 26 -9.19 -32.88 13.69
CA SER A 26 -10.42 -33.53 13.24
C SER A 26 -11.57 -32.53 13.25
N ARG A 27 -12.14 -32.21 12.08
CA ARG A 27 -13.34 -31.38 11.96
C ARG A 27 -14.48 -32.23 11.42
N SER A 28 -15.23 -32.78 12.37
CA SER A 28 -16.53 -33.43 12.25
C SER A 28 -17.42 -32.78 11.18
N THR A 29 -17.80 -33.55 10.17
CA THR A 29 -18.89 -33.23 9.24
C THR A 29 -20.23 -33.47 9.94
N GLN A 30 -20.87 -32.41 10.41
CA GLN A 30 -22.29 -32.47 10.79
C GLN A 30 -23.12 -31.97 9.62
N SER A 31 -23.79 -32.91 8.95
CA SER A 31 -24.85 -32.65 7.97
C SER A 31 -26.11 -32.21 8.72
N ILE A 32 -26.37 -30.91 8.78
CA ILE A 32 -27.64 -30.37 9.28
C ILE A 32 -28.61 -30.36 8.09
N LEU A 33 -29.53 -31.33 8.09
CA LEU A 33 -30.71 -31.34 7.22
C LEU A 33 -31.65 -30.22 7.70
N LEU A 34 -31.85 -29.20 6.86
CA LEU A 34 -32.89 -28.19 7.06
C LEU A 34 -34.22 -28.73 6.51
N PRO A 35 -35.32 -28.69 7.28
CA PRO A 35 -36.62 -29.08 6.77
C PRO A 35 -37.15 -28.04 5.77
N ALA A 36 -37.57 -28.54 4.61
CA ALA A 36 -38.37 -27.81 3.65
C ALA A 36 -39.76 -27.52 4.24
N THR A 37 -40.09 -26.24 4.41
CA THR A 37 -41.48 -25.78 4.41
C THR A 37 -41.51 -24.30 4.05
N GLN A 38 -41.51 -24.01 2.75
CA GLN A 38 -41.83 -22.68 2.25
C GLN A 38 -43.35 -22.51 2.33
N ARG A 39 -43.81 -21.73 3.31
CA ARG A 39 -45.18 -21.22 3.34
C ARG A 39 -45.18 -19.88 2.60
N LEU A 40 -45.62 -19.89 1.34
CA LEU A 40 -45.78 -18.69 0.52
C LEU A 40 -46.91 -17.84 1.12
N THR A 41 -46.57 -16.78 1.85
CA THR A 41 -47.51 -15.71 2.18
C THR A 41 -47.47 -14.64 1.09
N PRO A 42 -48.61 -14.09 0.67
CA PRO A 42 -48.68 -13.16 -0.44
C PRO A 42 -47.94 -11.86 -0.12
N THR A 43 -47.05 -11.48 -1.03
CA THR A 43 -46.33 -10.22 -1.07
C THR A 43 -47.33 -9.06 -1.01
N GLN A 44 -47.42 -8.38 0.13
CA GLN A 44 -48.00 -7.04 0.15
C GLN A 44 -47.06 -6.14 -0.65
N SER A 45 -47.43 -5.86 -1.89
CA SER A 45 -46.76 -4.88 -2.73
C SER A 45 -46.97 -3.50 -2.10
N CYS A 46 -45.98 -2.99 -1.38
CA CYS A 46 -45.96 -1.59 -0.96
C CYS A 46 -45.68 -0.72 -2.20
N PRO A 47 -46.65 0.04 -2.75
CA PRO A 47 -46.47 0.81 -4.00
C PRO A 47 -45.41 1.93 -3.86
N VAL A 48 -45.10 2.30 -2.62
CA VAL A 48 -44.06 3.28 -2.28
C VAL A 48 -42.65 2.74 -2.55
N LEU A 49 -42.41 1.43 -2.40
CA LEU A 49 -41.09 0.85 -2.70
C LEU A 49 -40.88 0.69 -4.20
N SER A 50 -41.93 0.42 -4.98
CA SER A 50 -41.84 0.33 -6.45
C SER A 50 -41.53 1.67 -7.12
N SER A 51 -42.03 2.79 -6.57
CA SER A 51 -41.82 4.13 -7.16
C SER A 51 -40.40 4.67 -6.99
N VAL A 52 -39.64 4.18 -5.99
CA VAL A 52 -38.24 4.57 -5.75
C VAL A 52 -37.20 3.62 -6.37
N THR A 53 -37.63 2.47 -6.92
CA THR A 53 -36.78 1.52 -7.64
C THR A 53 -35.89 2.12 -8.74
N PRO A 54 -36.35 3.08 -9.58
CA PRO A 54 -35.46 3.69 -10.58
C PRO A 54 -34.39 4.63 -9.98
N LEU A 55 -34.59 5.10 -8.74
CA LEU A 55 -33.63 5.96 -8.03
C LEU A 55 -32.62 5.14 -7.19
N LEU A 56 -32.92 3.87 -6.93
CA LEU A 56 -32.07 2.96 -6.16
C LEU A 56 -30.62 2.90 -6.66
N PRO A 57 -30.32 2.85 -7.97
CA PRO A 57 -28.94 2.85 -8.45
C PRO A 57 -28.16 4.08 -8.01
N SER A 58 -28.77 5.26 -8.01
CA SER A 58 -28.12 6.52 -7.59
C SER A 58 -27.92 6.58 -6.08
N ILE A 59 -28.88 6.06 -5.30
CA ILE A 59 -28.83 6.02 -3.83
C ILE A 59 -27.84 4.95 -3.33
N LEU A 60 -27.79 3.79 -4.01
CA LEU A 60 -26.89 2.69 -3.69
C LEU A 60 -25.50 2.87 -4.31
N GLN A 61 -25.33 3.78 -5.28
CA GLN A 61 -24.02 4.09 -5.83
C GLN A 61 -23.18 4.76 -4.76
N GLN A 62 -22.38 3.93 -4.08
CA GLN A 62 -21.47 4.39 -3.05
C GLN A 62 -20.53 5.43 -3.66
N PRO A 63 -20.53 6.68 -3.16
CA PRO A 63 -19.72 7.72 -3.74
C PRO A 63 -18.24 7.36 -3.57
N SER A 64 -17.55 7.11 -4.68
CA SER A 64 -16.11 6.79 -4.71
C SER A 64 -15.26 8.06 -4.54
N ARG A 65 -15.50 8.81 -3.46
CA ARG A 65 -14.71 10.01 -3.16
C ARG A 65 -13.29 9.58 -2.81
N THR A 66 -12.34 9.92 -3.66
CA THR A 66 -10.92 9.62 -3.44
C THR A 66 -10.35 10.35 -2.21
N VAL A 67 -10.95 11.49 -1.80
CA VAL A 67 -10.47 12.33 -0.71
C VAL A 67 -11.61 12.72 0.23
N THR A 68 -11.38 12.59 1.54
CA THR A 68 -12.31 13.05 2.59
C THR A 68 -11.90 14.42 3.10
N TYR A 69 -12.66 15.46 2.75
CA TYR A 69 -12.41 16.85 3.18
C TYR A 69 -12.72 17.08 4.65
N ILE A 70 -13.84 16.53 5.13
CA ILE A 70 -14.31 16.69 6.51
C ILE A 70 -14.62 15.29 7.05
N SER A 71 -13.96 14.92 8.15
CA SER A 71 -14.22 13.64 8.81
C SER A 71 -15.40 13.73 9.77
N LEU A 72 -16.21 12.67 9.85
CA LEU A 72 -17.39 12.63 10.72
C LEU A 72 -17.09 12.87 12.21
N ARG A 73 -16.01 12.28 12.74
CA ARG A 73 -15.69 12.40 14.18
C ARG A 73 -14.95 13.69 14.57
N LYS A 74 -13.99 14.12 13.76
CA LYS A 74 -13.07 15.24 14.12
C LYS A 74 -13.29 16.51 13.30
N GLY A 75 -14.15 16.48 12.28
CA GLY A 75 -14.32 17.60 11.35
C GLY A 75 -13.09 17.97 10.50
N LYS A 76 -12.04 17.14 10.48
CA LYS A 76 -10.75 17.46 9.81
C LYS A 76 -10.56 16.67 8.52
N ARG A 77 -9.71 17.18 7.61
CA ARG A 77 -9.28 16.49 6.40
C ARG A 77 -8.58 15.17 6.72
N LYS A 78 -8.82 14.15 5.88
CA LYS A 78 -8.10 12.87 5.94
C LYS A 78 -7.12 12.74 4.79
N THR A 79 -5.97 12.13 5.10
CA THR A 79 -4.97 11.74 4.11
C THR A 79 -5.36 10.41 3.48
N VAL A 80 -5.11 10.28 2.18
CA VAL A 80 -5.25 9.02 1.47
C VAL A 80 -4.05 8.11 1.80
N PRO A 81 -4.23 6.97 2.49
CA PRO A 81 -3.10 6.14 2.96
C PRO A 81 -2.29 5.55 1.80
N SER A 82 -2.94 5.24 0.68
CA SER A 82 -2.26 4.76 -0.52
C SER A 82 -1.18 5.72 -1.07
N VAL A 83 -1.26 7.02 -0.75
CA VAL A 83 -0.22 7.98 -1.15
C VAL A 83 1.01 7.81 -0.28
N THR A 84 0.85 7.73 1.04
CA THR A 84 1.96 7.62 1.99
C THR A 84 2.72 6.31 1.85
N ASP A 85 2.05 5.25 1.41
CA ASP A 85 2.68 3.93 1.22
C ASP A 85 3.54 3.87 -0.05
N ARG A 86 3.21 4.66 -1.07
CA ARG A 86 3.78 4.55 -2.43
C ARG A 86 4.73 5.69 -2.78
N PHE A 87 4.55 6.84 -2.15
CA PHE A 87 5.28 8.07 -2.44
C PHE A 87 5.90 8.63 -1.17
N MET A 88 7.09 9.22 -1.31
CA MET A 88 7.78 9.89 -0.21
C MET A 88 7.86 11.39 -0.50
N ARG A 89 7.55 12.20 0.52
CA ARG A 89 7.55 13.65 0.44
C ARG A 89 8.88 14.23 0.92
N LEU A 90 9.50 15.05 0.08
CA LEU A 90 10.64 15.90 0.44
C LEU A 90 10.15 17.30 0.85
N HIS A 91 10.91 17.95 1.75
CA HIS A 91 10.52 19.26 2.30
C HIS A 91 10.50 20.36 1.22
N CYS A 92 11.41 20.28 0.25
CA CYS A 92 11.48 21.14 -0.93
C CYS A 92 10.26 21.06 -1.88
N GLY A 93 9.21 20.32 -1.52
CA GLY A 93 7.97 20.23 -2.28
C GLY A 93 7.97 19.14 -3.36
N LEU A 94 9.05 18.39 -3.49
CA LEU A 94 9.16 17.29 -4.43
C LEU A 94 8.61 16.00 -3.84
N TRP A 95 8.05 15.16 -4.72
CA TRP A 95 7.63 13.81 -4.41
C TRP A 95 8.48 12.81 -5.16
N ILE A 96 8.93 11.76 -4.49
CA ILE A 96 9.67 10.67 -5.10
C ILE A 96 8.85 9.38 -5.08
N ARG A 97 9.08 8.55 -6.10
CA ARG A 97 8.42 7.24 -6.27
C ARG A 97 9.36 6.22 -6.88
N ARG A 98 9.04 4.95 -6.71
CA ARG A 98 9.65 3.86 -7.47
C ARG A 98 8.95 3.67 -8.81
N LYS A 99 9.67 3.19 -9.83
CA LYS A 99 9.05 2.80 -11.10
C LYS A 99 8.24 1.52 -10.93
N ALA A 100 7.07 1.49 -11.56
CA ALA A 100 6.18 0.34 -11.51
C ALA A 100 6.83 -0.89 -12.16
N GLY A 101 6.52 -2.07 -11.63
CA GLY A 101 7.00 -3.34 -12.19
C GLY A 101 8.49 -3.61 -12.00
N TYR A 102 9.20 -2.88 -11.13
CA TYR A 102 10.62 -3.12 -10.86
C TYR A 102 10.93 -4.51 -10.26
N LYS A 103 9.93 -5.20 -9.67
CA LYS A 103 10.02 -6.59 -9.17
C LYS A 103 9.35 -7.63 -10.06
N LYS A 104 8.65 -7.23 -11.12
CA LYS A 104 7.78 -8.14 -11.89
C LYS A 104 8.43 -8.55 -13.20
N LYS A 105 8.29 -9.84 -13.56
CA LYS A 105 8.75 -10.43 -14.84
C LYS A 105 10.18 -10.00 -15.20
N LEU A 106 11.13 -10.18 -14.26
CA LEU A 106 12.52 -9.73 -14.41
C LEU A 106 13.33 -10.59 -15.40
N TRP A 107 13.02 -11.88 -15.49
CA TRP A 107 13.68 -12.84 -16.37
C TRP A 107 13.66 -12.41 -17.84
N LYS A 108 12.53 -11.89 -18.33
CA LYS A 108 12.39 -11.39 -19.70
C LYS A 108 12.92 -9.97 -19.94
N LYS A 109 13.44 -9.30 -18.91
CA LYS A 109 13.88 -7.90 -19.01
C LYS A 109 15.40 -7.83 -19.17
N LYS A 110 15.85 -7.12 -20.21
CA LYS A 110 17.25 -6.76 -20.43
C LYS A 110 17.86 -6.06 -19.20
N ALA A 111 19.15 -6.26 -18.96
CA ALA A 111 19.87 -5.71 -17.79
C ALA A 111 19.74 -4.18 -17.64
N ALA A 112 19.91 -3.43 -18.73
CA ALA A 112 19.73 -1.97 -18.74
C ALA A 112 18.31 -1.54 -18.32
N ARG A 113 17.27 -2.28 -18.73
CA ARG A 113 15.89 -2.03 -18.29
C ARG A 113 15.70 -2.34 -16.80
N LYS A 114 16.32 -3.43 -16.30
CA LYS A 114 16.30 -3.77 -14.87
C LYS A 114 16.98 -2.71 -14.01
N LYS A 115 18.07 -2.09 -14.49
CA LYS A 115 18.75 -0.96 -13.82
C LYS A 115 17.83 0.27 -13.76
N ARG A 116 17.33 0.71 -14.92
CA ARG A 116 16.42 1.86 -15.02
C ARG A 116 15.15 1.75 -14.18
N LEU A 117 14.61 0.54 -14.00
CA LEU A 117 13.41 0.32 -13.17
C LEU A 117 13.69 0.39 -11.66
N ARG A 118 14.92 0.13 -11.22
CA ARG A 118 15.29 0.16 -9.80
C ARG A 118 15.52 1.58 -9.29
N GLU A 119 15.80 2.51 -10.19
CA GLU A 119 15.96 3.94 -9.89
C GLU A 119 14.70 4.55 -9.28
N ILE A 120 14.91 5.43 -8.31
CA ILE A 120 13.89 6.30 -7.75
C ILE A 120 13.76 7.52 -8.66
N VAL A 121 12.53 7.92 -8.94
CA VAL A 121 12.24 9.05 -9.83
C VAL A 121 11.35 10.08 -9.16
N PHE A 122 11.51 11.34 -9.59
CA PHE A 122 10.62 12.42 -9.19
C PHE A 122 9.25 12.32 -9.87
N CYS A 123 8.27 12.98 -9.26
CA CYS A 123 6.95 13.20 -9.83
C CYS A 123 6.91 14.53 -10.60
N ASN A 124 6.01 14.62 -11.57
CA ASN A 124 5.78 15.85 -12.34
C ASN A 124 5.10 16.93 -11.48
N LYS A 125 5.17 18.20 -11.89
CA LYS A 125 4.55 19.34 -11.16
C LYS A 125 3.06 19.13 -10.88
N THR A 126 2.31 18.65 -11.87
CA THR A 126 0.87 18.36 -11.73
C THR A 126 0.59 17.25 -10.73
N GLN A 127 1.37 16.16 -10.79
CA GLN A 127 1.28 15.04 -9.86
C GLN A 127 1.61 15.49 -8.44
N SER A 128 2.68 16.24 -8.24
CA SER A 128 3.04 16.78 -6.92
C SER A 128 1.94 17.66 -6.34
N LYS A 129 1.33 18.54 -7.14
CA LYS A 129 0.16 19.35 -6.71
C LYS A 129 -1.04 18.48 -6.31
N LEU A 130 -1.30 17.39 -7.04
CA LEU A 130 -2.37 16.44 -6.70
C LEU A 130 -2.09 15.73 -5.37
N LEU A 131 -0.88 15.21 -5.19
CA LEU A 131 -0.47 14.52 -3.96
C LEU A 131 -0.51 15.47 -2.75
N ASP A 132 -0.18 16.74 -2.94
CA ASP A 132 -0.30 17.79 -1.92
C ASP A 132 -1.73 18.07 -1.49
N LYS A 133 -2.69 17.90 -2.41
CA LYS A 133 -4.11 17.96 -2.08
C LYS A 133 -4.52 16.67 -1.37
N MET A 134 -4.07 15.50 -1.81
CA MET A 134 -4.46 14.22 -1.20
C MET A 134 -3.90 13.98 0.22
N THR A 135 -2.88 14.75 0.63
CA THR A 135 -2.21 14.61 1.92
C THR A 135 -2.47 15.78 2.87
N SER A 136 -2.47 15.49 4.18
CA SER A 136 -2.60 16.49 5.24
C SER A 136 -1.30 17.27 5.47
N PRO A 137 -1.36 18.48 6.05
CA PRO A 137 -0.17 19.29 6.39
C PRO A 137 0.87 18.56 7.25
N TYR A 138 0.45 17.60 8.07
CA TYR A 138 1.34 16.74 8.86
C TYR A 138 2.47 16.11 8.02
N TRP A 139 2.21 15.72 6.77
CA TRP A 139 3.22 15.09 5.91
C TRP A 139 4.16 16.09 5.23
N LYS A 140 3.89 17.39 5.37
CA LYS A 140 4.69 18.49 4.81
C LYS A 140 5.70 19.04 5.83
N ARG A 141 5.59 18.63 7.11
CA ARG A 141 6.47 19.09 8.19
C ARG A 141 7.92 18.63 7.95
N ARG A 142 8.87 19.43 8.43
CA ARG A 142 10.28 19.04 8.45
C ARG A 142 10.50 17.93 9.48
N ASN A 143 11.23 16.90 9.10
CA ASN A 143 11.68 15.83 9.98
C ASN A 143 13.20 15.85 10.06
N TRP A 144 13.75 15.46 11.21
CA TRP A 144 15.18 15.34 11.50
C TRP A 144 15.46 13.94 12.03
N TYR A 145 15.39 12.95 11.15
CA TYR A 145 15.66 11.57 11.52
C TYR A 145 17.16 11.32 11.59
N VAL A 146 17.58 10.50 12.56
CA VAL A 146 18.98 10.08 12.69
C VAL A 146 19.33 9.16 11.50
N ASN A 147 20.44 9.45 10.83
CA ASN A 147 20.96 8.66 9.70
C ASN A 147 20.01 8.51 8.50
N ASP A 148 19.16 9.50 8.22
CA ASP A 148 18.30 9.46 7.03
C ASP A 148 19.12 9.65 5.74
N PRO A 149 19.14 8.67 4.81
CA PRO A 149 19.82 8.81 3.53
C PRO A 149 19.25 9.95 2.66
N TYR A 150 18.03 10.41 2.92
CA TYR A 150 17.37 11.46 2.15
C TYR A 150 17.56 12.88 2.70
N GLN A 151 18.19 13.04 3.87
CA GLN A 151 18.29 14.33 4.56
C GLN A 151 18.82 15.47 3.67
N LYS A 152 19.86 15.19 2.86
CA LYS A 152 20.49 16.14 1.93
C LYS A 152 19.58 16.64 0.81
N TYR A 153 18.50 15.94 0.48
CA TYR A 153 17.60 16.27 -0.63
C TYR A 153 16.37 17.07 -0.19
N HIS A 154 16.21 17.32 1.12
CA HIS A 154 15.08 18.09 1.63
C HIS A 154 15.14 19.57 1.25
N ASP A 155 16.33 20.12 0.97
CA ASP A 155 16.52 21.50 0.55
C ASP A 155 17.08 21.55 -0.88
N ARG A 156 16.65 22.55 -1.67
CA ARG A 156 17.17 22.76 -3.02
C ARG A 156 18.17 23.91 -2.99
N THR A 157 19.39 23.64 -3.39
CA THR A 157 20.45 24.65 -3.53
C THR A 157 20.59 25.06 -4.99
N ASN A 158 21.15 26.26 -5.24
CA ASN A 158 21.55 26.74 -6.56
C ASN A 158 20.44 26.78 -7.62
N LEU A 159 19.22 27.18 -7.23
CA LEU A 159 18.13 27.43 -8.18
C LEU A 159 18.12 28.91 -8.57
N LYS A 160 18.19 29.18 -9.87
CA LYS A 160 17.85 30.49 -10.47
C LYS A 160 16.49 30.35 -11.17
N VAL A 161 15.63 31.35 -11.03
CA VAL A 161 14.28 31.37 -11.63
C VAL A 161 14.35 32.08 -12.98
#